data_AF-A0A094PRC8-F1
#
_entry.id   AF-A0A094PRC8-F1
#
_cell.length_a   1.000
_cell.length_b   1.000
_cell.length_c   1.000
_cell.angle_alpha   90.00
_cell.angle_beta   90.00
_cell.angle_gamma   90.00
#
_symmetry.space_group_name_H-M   'P 1'
#
loop_
_entity.id
_entity.type
_entity.pdbx_description
1 polymer ?
#
loop_
_entity_poly.entity_id
_entity_poly.type
_entity_poly.pdbx_seq_one_letter_code
_entity_poly.pdbx_strand_id
1 'polypeptide(L)'
;MQAGSAAQILLAWEDPEKLHRGLVNAKFTAANLAAVRRRGWAQSVGEREAGVASVSAPVRGPNNKVIAAVSISGPMERLSRQPGRIHAAAVVATAARLSEHLAKNNK
;
A
#
# COMPACT_ATOMS: atom_id res chain seq x y z
N MET A 1 11.04 -4.24 3.68
CA MET A 1 10.00 -3.46 2.97
C MET A 1 10.44 -3.06 1.55
N GLN A 2 11.04 -3.98 0.78
CA GLN A 2 11.63 -3.64 -0.54
C GLN A 2 10.77 -4.07 -1.73
N ALA A 3 9.68 -4.80 -1.50
CA ALA A 3 8.82 -5.31 -2.56
C ALA A 3 7.37 -5.41 -2.11
N GLY A 4 6.45 -5.24 -3.06
CA GLY A 4 5.02 -5.44 -2.88
C GLY A 4 4.22 -4.19 -2.52
N SER A 5 2.92 -4.28 -2.75
CA SER A 5 1.98 -3.15 -2.54
C SER A 5 1.99 -2.59 -1.12
N ALA A 6 1.96 -3.43 -0.08
CA ALA A 6 2.01 -2.95 1.30
C ALA A 6 3.32 -2.21 1.64
N ALA A 7 4.46 -2.65 1.08
CA ALA A 7 5.73 -1.96 1.28
C ALA A 7 5.71 -0.56 0.65
N GLN A 8 5.13 -0.44 -0.55
CA GLN A 8 4.89 0.86 -1.17
C GLN A 8 3.98 1.74 -0.32
N ILE A 9 2.91 1.19 0.29
CA ILE A 9 2.03 1.95 1.19
C ILE A 9 2.80 2.47 2.40
N LEU A 10 3.55 1.62 3.09
CA LEU A 10 4.24 2.02 4.31
C LEU A 10 5.35 3.05 4.02
N LEU A 11 6.02 2.95 2.87
CA LEU A 11 7.11 3.89 2.54
C LEU A 11 6.62 5.21 1.91
N ALA A 12 5.47 5.21 1.24
CA ALA A 12 5.02 6.36 0.44
C ALA A 12 4.78 7.66 1.24
N TRP A 13 4.65 7.60 2.57
CA TRP A 13 4.45 8.78 3.42
C TRP A 13 5.51 8.94 4.52
N GLU A 14 6.61 8.19 4.46
CA GLU A 14 7.73 8.38 5.38
C GLU A 14 8.51 9.66 5.07
N ASP A 15 9.30 10.10 6.05
CA ASP A 15 10.22 11.22 5.91
C ASP A 15 11.30 10.97 4.84
N PRO A 16 11.94 12.04 4.30
CA PRO A 16 12.90 11.91 3.19
C PRO A 16 14.05 10.94 3.45
N GLU A 17 14.57 10.88 4.69
CA GLU A 17 15.70 10.01 5.03
C GLU A 17 15.30 8.53 4.99
N LYS A 18 14.16 8.18 5.60
CA LYS A 18 13.64 6.81 5.53
C LYS A 18 13.19 6.45 4.13
N LEU A 19 12.61 7.38 3.38
CA LEU A 19 12.23 7.16 1.99
C LEU A 19 13.46 6.84 1.14
N HIS A 20 14.54 7.61 1.27
CA HIS A 20 15.79 7.35 0.56
C HIS A 20 16.36 5.96 0.91
N ARG A 21 16.50 5.65 2.20
CA ARG A 21 16.98 4.34 2.65
C ARG A 21 16.09 3.19 2.21
N GLY A 22 14.77 3.35 2.30
CA GLY A 22 13.80 2.32 1.95
C GLY A 22 13.71 2.03 0.44
N LEU A 23 14.14 2.98 -0.40
CA LEU A 23 14.24 2.80 -1.85
C LEU A 23 15.51 2.06 -2.28
N VAL A 24 16.54 1.98 -1.43
CA VAL A 24 17.75 1.20 -1.73
C VAL A 24 17.37 -0.27 -1.94
N ASN A 25 17.64 -0.78 -3.14
CA ASN A 25 17.31 -2.13 -3.60
C ASN A 25 15.80 -2.47 -3.63
N ALA A 26 14.93 -1.46 -3.60
CA ALA A 26 13.49 -1.69 -3.75
C ALA A 26 13.13 -2.09 -5.18
N LYS A 27 12.10 -2.94 -5.31
CA LYS A 27 11.46 -3.33 -6.58
C LYS A 27 10.51 -2.25 -7.13
N PHE A 28 10.43 -1.11 -6.46
CA PHE A 28 9.62 0.05 -6.81
C PHE A 28 10.45 1.33 -6.66
N THR A 29 10.01 2.39 -7.31
CA THR A 29 10.73 3.67 -7.42
C THR A 29 10.02 4.79 -6.68
N ALA A 30 10.72 5.93 -6.51
CA ALA A 30 10.09 7.16 -6.03
C ALA A 30 8.86 7.57 -6.87
N ALA A 31 8.89 7.32 -8.19
CA ALA A 31 7.77 7.59 -9.08
C ALA A 31 6.56 6.67 -8.78
N ASN A 32 6.80 5.39 -8.46
CA ASN A 32 5.74 4.50 -7.99
C ASN A 32 5.12 5.01 -6.69
N LEU A 33 5.94 5.43 -5.72
CA LEU A 33 5.44 6.00 -4.45
C LEU A 33 4.65 7.30 -4.67
N ALA A 34 5.09 8.16 -5.59
CA ALA A 34 4.33 9.35 -5.97
C ALA A 34 2.96 9.00 -6.56
N ALA A 35 2.89 7.99 -7.44
CA ALA A 35 1.62 7.49 -7.96
C ALA A 35 0.72 6.91 -6.87
N VAL A 36 1.30 6.17 -5.92
CA VAL A 36 0.60 5.64 -4.74
C VAL A 36 0.00 6.76 -3.91
N ARG A 37 0.75 7.83 -3.62
CA ARG A 37 0.25 9.00 -2.90
C ARG A 37 -0.93 9.66 -3.63
N ARG A 38 -0.85 9.82 -4.95
CA ARG A 38 -1.92 10.44 -5.76
C ARG A 38 -3.21 9.62 -5.78
N ARG A 39 -3.13 8.30 -5.93
CA ARG A 39 -4.31 7.43 -6.08
C ARG A 39 -4.85 6.86 -4.76
N GLY A 40 -4.07 6.92 -3.68
CA GLY A 40 -4.46 6.44 -2.36
C GLY A 40 -4.35 4.92 -2.16
N TRP A 41 -3.74 4.19 -3.10
CA TRP A 41 -3.53 2.74 -3.01
C TRP A 41 -2.27 2.32 -3.79
N ALA A 42 -1.79 1.11 -3.53
CA ALA A 42 -0.67 0.50 -4.24
C ALA A 42 -1.07 -0.86 -4.79
N GLN A 43 -0.45 -1.28 -5.90
CA GLN A 43 -0.51 -2.65 -6.37
C GLN A 43 0.89 -3.15 -6.71
N SER A 44 1.06 -4.46 -6.66
CA SER A 44 2.27 -5.14 -7.10
C SER A 44 1.91 -6.44 -7.82
N VAL A 45 2.73 -6.84 -8.79
CA VAL A 45 2.56 -8.08 -9.54
C VAL A 45 3.92 -8.73 -9.68
N GLY A 46 4.10 -9.93 -9.13
CA GLY A 46 5.36 -10.66 -9.18
C GLY A 46 6.51 -10.05 -8.36
N GLU A 47 6.28 -8.97 -7.61
CA GLU A 47 7.37 -8.23 -6.95
C GLU A 47 7.98 -8.99 -5.76
N ARG A 48 7.15 -9.64 -4.93
CA ARG A 48 7.62 -10.43 -3.78
C ARG A 48 7.86 -11.87 -4.18
N GLU A 49 6.91 -12.45 -4.89
CA GLU A 49 6.90 -13.84 -5.33
C GLU A 49 6.35 -13.89 -6.75
N ALA A 50 6.99 -14.67 -7.62
CA ALA A 50 6.52 -14.87 -8.97
C ALA A 50 5.11 -15.50 -8.95
N GLY A 51 4.21 -15.02 -9.80
CA GLY A 51 2.83 -15.51 -9.85
C GLY A 51 1.90 -14.91 -8.78
N VAL A 52 2.38 -14.02 -7.89
CA VAL A 52 1.55 -13.39 -6.85
C VAL A 52 1.27 -11.93 -7.19
N ALA A 53 0.01 -11.52 -7.07
CA ALA A 53 -0.43 -10.13 -7.14
C ALA A 53 -0.97 -9.65 -5.79
N SER A 54 -0.87 -8.35 -5.55
CA SER A 54 -1.49 -7.74 -4.36
C SER A 54 -1.89 -6.28 -4.61
N VAL A 55 -2.85 -5.82 -3.81
CA VAL A 55 -3.29 -4.44 -3.75
C VAL A 55 -3.47 -4.03 -2.29
N SER A 56 -2.97 -2.86 -1.92
CA SER A 56 -3.00 -2.35 -0.56
C SER A 56 -3.46 -0.89 -0.50
N ALA A 57 -4.03 -0.49 0.64
CA ALA A 57 -4.38 0.90 0.95
C ALA A 57 -3.91 1.29 2.36
N PRO A 58 -3.62 2.58 2.61
CA PRO A 58 -3.09 3.05 3.89
C PRO A 58 -4.18 3.10 4.96
N VAL A 59 -3.86 2.61 6.15
CA VAL A 59 -4.61 2.89 7.37
C VAL A 59 -3.93 4.05 8.09
N ARG A 60 -4.73 5.06 8.43
CA ARG A 60 -4.25 6.29 9.03
C ARG A 60 -4.61 6.36 10.50
N GLY A 61 -3.63 6.74 11.31
CA GLY A 61 -3.76 7.02 12.72
C GLY A 61 -3.86 8.52 13.00
N PRO A 62 -3.56 8.94 14.24
CA PRO A 62 -3.51 10.35 14.62
C PRO A 62 -2.64 11.19 13.69
N ASN A 63 -3.00 12.46 13.52
CA ASN A 63 -2.31 13.40 12.63
C ASN A 63 -2.20 12.92 11.17
N ASN A 64 -3.17 12.10 10.72
CA ASN A 64 -3.24 11.55 9.37
C ASN A 64 -2.03 10.68 8.97
N LYS A 65 -1.21 10.25 9.95
CA LYS A 65 -0.02 9.43 9.73
C LYS A 65 -0.42 8.04 9.25
N VAL A 66 0.23 7.52 8.21
CA VAL A 66 0.07 6.12 7.82
C VAL A 66 0.76 5.23 8.85
N ILE A 67 0.00 4.36 9.49
CA ILE A 67 0.49 3.49 10.58
C ILE A 67 0.38 2.00 10.24
N ALA A 68 -0.44 1.65 9.23
CA ALA A 68 -0.58 0.29 8.74
C ALA A 68 -1.06 0.30 7.28
N ALA A 69 -1.13 -0.88 6.68
CA ALA A 69 -1.68 -1.10 5.35
C ALA A 69 -2.68 -2.27 5.39
N VAL A 70 -3.84 -2.12 4.77
CA VAL A 70 -4.75 -3.24 4.48
C VAL A 70 -4.38 -3.78 3.10
N SER A 71 -4.35 -5.09 2.94
CA SER A 71 -3.96 -5.73 1.69
C SER A 71 -4.85 -6.91 1.34
N ILE A 72 -5.10 -7.07 0.04
CA ILE A 72 -5.52 -8.35 -0.55
C ILE A 72 -4.34 -8.87 -1.38
N SER A 73 -4.02 -10.16 -1.24
CA SER A 73 -2.95 -10.83 -1.98
C SER A 73 -3.32 -12.26 -2.35
N GLY A 74 -2.71 -12.76 -3.41
CA GLY A 74 -2.98 -14.12 -3.91
C GLY A 74 -2.47 -14.34 -5.33
N PRO A 75 -2.74 -15.53 -5.90
CA PRO A 75 -2.31 -15.89 -7.24
C PRO A 75 -2.85 -14.93 -8.30
N MET A 76 -2.01 -14.59 -9.27
CA MET A 76 -2.31 -13.70 -10.40
C MET A 76 -3.46 -14.23 -11.25
N GLU A 77 -3.64 -15.55 -11.29
CA GLU A 77 -4.73 -16.23 -11.98
C GLU A 77 -6.10 -15.80 -11.43
N ARG A 78 -6.18 -15.44 -10.14
CA ARG A 78 -7.42 -14.98 -9.50
C ARG A 78 -7.49 -13.46 -9.38
N LEU A 79 -6.38 -12.80 -9.04
CA LEU A 79 -6.36 -11.36 -8.79
C LEU A 79 -6.05 -10.52 -10.04
N SER A 80 -5.77 -11.17 -11.18
CA SER A 80 -5.31 -10.57 -12.44
C SER A 80 -3.92 -9.93 -12.37
N ARG A 81 -3.41 -9.51 -13.54
CA ARG A 81 -2.22 -8.64 -13.68
C ARG A 81 -2.50 -7.18 -13.32
N GLN A 82 -3.74 -6.82 -12.98
CA GLN A 82 -4.17 -5.46 -12.62
C GLN A 82 -5.08 -5.51 -11.38
N PRO A 83 -4.62 -6.03 -10.23
CA PRO A 83 -5.46 -6.24 -9.04
C PRO A 83 -6.10 -4.94 -8.53
N GLY A 84 -5.47 -3.80 -8.77
CA GLY A 84 -6.03 -2.49 -8.45
C GLY A 84 -7.34 -2.17 -9.17
N ARG A 85 -7.52 -2.63 -10.42
CA ARG A 85 -8.78 -2.37 -11.15
C ARG A 85 -9.97 -3.07 -10.53
N ILE A 86 -9.75 -4.23 -9.93
CA ILE A 86 -10.81 -5.08 -9.39
C ILE A 86 -11.05 -4.77 -7.91
N HIS A 87 -9.99 -4.59 -7.13
CA HIS A 87 -10.07 -4.60 -5.67
C HIS A 87 -9.69 -3.29 -4.98
N ALA A 88 -9.15 -2.28 -5.68
CA ALA A 88 -8.69 -1.06 -5.00
C ALA A 88 -9.82 -0.36 -4.24
N ALA A 89 -11.02 -0.26 -4.83
CA ALA A 89 -12.16 0.37 -4.17
C ALA A 89 -12.51 -0.31 -2.83
N ALA A 90 -12.59 -1.63 -2.81
CA ALA A 90 -12.90 -2.40 -1.60
C ALA A 90 -11.80 -2.28 -0.53
N VAL A 91 -10.54 -2.32 -0.94
CA VAL A 91 -9.39 -2.21 -0.02
C VAL A 91 -9.29 -0.81 0.56
N VAL A 92 -9.48 0.24 -0.25
CA VAL A 92 -9.50 1.63 0.21
C VAL A 92 -10.67 1.88 1.17
N ALA A 93 -11.87 1.42 0.83
CA ALA A 93 -13.04 1.56 1.72
C ALA A 93 -12.82 0.88 3.07
N THR A 94 -12.21 -0.31 3.08
CA THR A 94 -11.86 -1.02 4.31
C THR A 94 -10.81 -0.26 5.13
N ALA A 95 -9.76 0.23 4.48
CA ALA A 95 -8.72 1.00 5.16
C ALA A 95 -9.25 2.32 5.74
N ALA A 96 -10.19 2.99 5.05
CA ALA A 96 -10.87 4.17 5.56
C ALA A 96 -11.70 3.86 6.82
N ARG A 97 -12.52 2.80 6.79
CA ARG A 97 -13.30 2.35 7.96
C ARG A 97 -12.42 2.04 9.17
N LEU A 98 -11.28 1.38 8.97
CA LEU A 98 -10.32 1.12 10.04
C LEU A 98 -9.70 2.42 10.57
N SER A 99 -9.36 3.35 9.69
CA SER A 99 -8.83 4.67 10.08
C SER A 99 -9.84 5.44 10.94
N GLU A 100 -11.12 5.44 10.54
CA GLU A 100 -12.22 6.07 11.29
C GLU A 100 -12.42 5.43 12.66
N HIS A 101 -12.34 4.09 12.73
CA HIS A 101 -12.47 3.36 14.00
C HIS A 101 -11.33 3.72 14.96
N LEU A 102 -10.10 3.75 14.47
CA LEU A 102 -8.94 4.15 15.27
C LEU A 102 -9.01 5.62 15.72
N ALA A 103 -9.57 6.51 14.89
CA ALA A 103 -9.76 7.91 15.28
C ALA A 103 -10.79 8.10 16.40
N LYS A 104 -11.78 7.20 16.51
CA LYS A 104 -12.80 7.22 17.58
C LYS A 104 -12.27 6.67 18.90
N ASN A 105 -11.45 5.62 18.85
CA ASN A 105 -10.94 4.95 20.07
C ASN A 105 -9.69 5.63 20.67
N ASN A 106 -9.04 6.53 19.92
CA ASN A 106 -7.89 7.31 20.40
C ASN A 106 -8.28 8.72 20.90
N LYS A 107 -9.59 8.99 21.03
CA LYS A 107 -10.13 10.15 21.74
C LYS A 107 -10.45 9.76 23.17
#